data_AF-A0AAD3R0X2-F1
#
_entry.id   AF-A0AAD3R0X2-F1
#
_cell.length_a   1.000
_cell.length_b   1.000
_cell.length_c   1.000
_cell.angle_alpha   90.00
_cell.angle_beta   90.00
_cell.angle_gamma   90.00
#
_symmetry.space_group_name_H-M   'P 1'
#
loop_
_entity.id
_entity.type
_entity.pdbx_description
1 polymer ?
#
loop_
_entity_poly.entity_id
_entity_poly.type
_entity_poly.pdbx_seq_one_letter_code
_entity_poly.pdbx_strand_id
1 'polypeptide(L)'
;MRRRARLRKDRSKREGCEREGQELIQEKPELRSVVQQKLEEIRECWSDLESTTKAKARQLFENNKPEPAVKSYSDLDNQLSHLEQQPPQLEQAHHLPTFNEQLQKFQAMESQIGDFYKDVGELGSLQGVCLPQRGMMAGDREGGEHSGMVETRIVRLIEPLKERRRILLASKEMHQVAQDLEDEILWIQERLPLASCKDYGNNLQSVQQHVKKNQTLQRELTGRRARVEEVLDRAGIIASLRTPEVEFVREGAGHVRQLWEVLQLETERRSVLLDAALQAQQYYSEAAKVESWLSGQKLHLVSEEKGTDESSTLQLLKAHLALEQTVETYAETVGMLSQQCQRLLELGHPESEQITKQQSHIDRLYVSLKDMVEHRKTKLEQQYWLYQLNKEVEELEKWITEREAVASSTELGQDLEDVT
;
A
#
# COMPACT_ATOMS: atom_id res chain seq x y z
N MET A 1 38.40 26.10 23.42
CA MET A 1 38.09 25.93 24.87
C MET A 1 39.28 26.09 25.82
N ARG A 2 40.50 25.59 25.52
CA ARG A 2 41.65 25.63 26.46
C ARG A 2 42.13 27.04 26.88
N ARG A 3 42.10 28.05 26.02
CA ARG A 3 42.47 29.46 26.36
C ARG A 3 41.47 30.15 27.30
N ARG A 4 40.16 29.95 27.11
CA ARG A 4 39.11 30.49 27.99
C ARG A 4 39.17 29.91 29.40
N ALA A 5 39.51 28.62 29.53
CA ALA A 5 39.71 27.97 30.82
C ALA A 5 40.94 28.52 31.57
N ARG A 6 42.03 28.83 30.85
CA ARG A 6 43.25 29.42 31.43
C ARG A 6 43.00 30.83 31.97
N LEU A 7 42.33 31.70 31.19
CA LEU A 7 41.95 33.06 31.63
C LEU A 7 41.01 33.07 32.85
N ARG A 8 40.05 32.14 32.93
CA ARG A 8 39.18 31.99 34.13
C ARG A 8 39.97 31.54 35.35
N LYS A 9 40.90 30.61 35.18
CA LYS A 9 41.79 30.14 36.25
C LYS A 9 42.69 31.27 36.76
N ASP A 10 43.20 32.11 35.87
CA ASP A 10 44.08 33.21 36.24
C ASP A 10 43.31 34.37 36.91
N ARG A 11 42.05 34.63 36.50
CA ARG A 11 41.15 35.57 37.19
C ARG A 11 40.82 35.12 38.62
N SER A 12 40.51 33.84 38.80
CA SER A 12 40.22 33.27 40.13
C SER A 12 41.42 33.32 41.07
N LYS A 13 42.65 33.17 40.54
CA LYS A 13 43.88 33.35 41.32
C LYS A 13 44.09 34.79 41.78
N ARG A 14 43.79 35.79 40.92
CA ARG A 14 43.85 37.21 41.31
C ARG A 14 42.88 37.51 42.45
N GLU A 15 41.64 37.05 42.33
CA GLU A 15 40.62 37.23 43.38
C GLU A 15 41.02 36.57 44.70
N GLY A 16 41.74 35.44 44.64
CA GLY A 16 42.35 34.80 45.81
C GLY A 16 43.44 35.67 46.47
N CYS A 17 44.41 36.16 45.69
CA CYS A 17 45.46 37.04 46.21
C CYS A 17 44.92 38.37 46.78
N GLU A 18 43.87 38.93 46.19
CA GLU A 18 43.21 40.12 46.73
C GLU A 18 42.55 39.84 48.09
N ARG A 19 41.95 38.66 48.27
CA ARG A 19 41.31 38.25 49.53
C ARG A 19 42.33 37.95 50.63
N GLU A 20 43.36 37.17 50.32
CA GLU A 20 44.47 36.88 51.25
C GLU A 20 45.18 38.16 51.68
N GLY A 21 45.39 39.12 50.77
CA GLY A 21 45.95 40.42 51.09
C GLY A 21 45.05 41.27 52.00
N GLN A 22 43.72 41.21 51.82
CA GLN A 22 42.77 41.87 52.71
C GLN A 22 42.73 41.23 54.11
N GLU A 23 42.83 39.91 54.20
CA GLU A 23 42.92 39.17 55.46
C GLU A 23 44.23 39.50 56.21
N LEU A 24 45.36 39.58 55.51
CA LEU A 24 46.65 40.02 56.06
C LEU A 24 46.59 41.45 56.64
N ILE A 25 45.81 42.34 56.03
CA ILE A 25 45.57 43.70 56.53
C ILE A 25 44.72 43.70 57.81
N GLN A 26 43.83 42.72 57.98
CA GLN A 26 43.01 42.57 59.19
C GLN A 26 43.81 41.96 60.35
N GLU A 27 44.64 40.95 60.08
CA GLU A 27 45.45 40.29 61.11
C GLU A 27 46.65 41.12 61.57
N LYS A 28 47.27 41.90 60.67
CA LYS A 28 48.46 42.71 60.95
C LYS A 28 48.31 44.14 60.40
N PRO A 29 47.65 45.05 61.15
CA PRO A 29 47.36 46.40 60.67
C PRO A 29 48.61 47.26 60.39
N GLU A 30 49.75 46.89 60.96
CA GLU A 30 51.05 47.56 60.82
C GLU A 30 51.68 47.34 59.42
N LEU A 31 51.26 46.31 58.69
CA LEU A 31 51.71 46.03 57.31
C LEU A 31 50.74 46.58 56.24
N ARG A 32 49.68 47.29 56.66
CA ARG A 32 48.59 47.75 55.78
C ARG A 32 49.08 48.53 54.57
N SER A 33 49.98 49.50 54.76
CA SER A 33 50.47 50.36 53.67
C SER A 33 51.19 49.56 52.59
N VAL A 34 52.06 48.63 53.00
CA VAL A 34 52.86 47.80 52.09
C VAL A 34 51.98 46.80 51.34
N VAL A 35 51.04 46.15 52.03
CA VAL A 35 50.13 45.17 51.41
C VAL A 35 49.15 45.87 50.46
N GLN A 36 48.63 47.06 50.81
CA GLN A 36 47.78 47.84 49.90
C GLN A 36 48.53 48.27 48.65
N GLN A 37 49.78 48.74 48.79
CA GLN A 37 50.61 49.11 47.65
C GLN A 37 50.84 47.91 46.71
N LYS A 38 51.15 46.73 47.26
CA LYS A 38 51.37 45.52 46.46
C LYS A 38 50.09 45.02 45.77
N LEU A 39 48.93 45.12 46.43
CA LEU A 39 47.66 44.81 45.80
C LEU A 39 47.32 45.78 44.66
N GLU A 40 47.61 47.07 44.82
CA GLU A 40 47.40 48.08 43.78
C GLU A 40 48.32 47.82 42.57
N GLU A 41 49.60 47.54 42.80
CA GLU A 41 50.55 47.16 41.74
C GLU A 41 50.07 45.93 40.96
N ILE A 42 49.53 44.91 41.64
CA ILE A 42 48.97 43.70 41.01
C ILE A 42 47.70 44.04 40.20
N ARG A 43 46.85 44.95 40.70
CA ARG A 43 45.66 45.42 39.97
C ARG A 43 46.03 46.14 38.69
N GLU A 44 47.00 47.04 38.76
CA GLU A 44 47.51 47.79 37.60
C GLU A 44 48.15 46.84 36.58
N CYS A 45 49.06 45.96 37.01
CA CYS A 45 49.70 44.98 36.14
C CYS A 45 48.67 44.07 35.43
N TRP A 46 47.59 43.70 36.13
CA TRP A 46 46.52 42.90 35.53
C TRP A 46 45.66 43.71 34.56
N SER A 47 45.36 44.96 34.88
CA SER A 47 44.66 45.88 33.97
C SER A 47 45.44 46.08 32.68
N ASP A 48 46.75 46.28 32.78
CA ASP A 48 47.66 46.41 31.65
C ASP A 48 47.78 45.11 30.86
N LEU A 49 47.84 43.96 31.53
CA LEU A 49 47.84 42.67 30.85
C LEU A 49 46.54 42.43 30.08
N GLU A 50 45.39 42.78 30.68
CA GLU A 50 44.07 42.62 30.05
C GLU A 50 43.87 43.61 28.89
N SER A 51 44.32 44.86 29.04
CA SER A 51 44.26 45.87 28.00
C SER A 51 45.17 45.49 26.82
N THR A 52 46.40 45.05 27.09
CA THR A 52 47.36 44.61 26.05
C THR A 52 46.94 43.31 25.38
N THR A 53 46.33 42.35 26.10
CA THR A 53 45.78 41.14 25.46
C THR A 53 44.53 41.46 24.64
N LYS A 54 43.66 42.36 25.09
CA LYS A 54 42.53 42.86 24.27
C LYS A 54 43.03 43.60 23.03
N ALA A 55 44.06 44.44 23.16
CA ALA A 55 44.66 45.15 22.04
C ALA A 55 45.33 44.19 21.04
N LYS A 56 46.11 43.20 21.52
CA LYS A 56 46.68 42.16 20.66
C LYS A 56 45.62 41.28 20.02
N ALA A 57 44.51 40.99 20.70
CA ALA A 57 43.40 40.25 20.12
C ALA A 57 42.68 41.05 19.02
N ARG A 58 42.50 42.36 19.22
CA ARG A 58 41.96 43.28 18.21
C ARG A 58 42.89 43.37 17.01
N GLN A 59 44.19 43.59 17.22
CA GLN A 59 45.19 43.61 16.14
C GLN A 59 45.27 42.27 15.40
N LEU A 60 45.20 41.12 16.09
CA LEU A 60 45.17 39.82 15.42
C LEU A 60 43.89 39.59 14.63
N PHE A 61 42.76 40.17 15.07
CA PHE A 61 41.51 40.12 14.35
C PHE A 61 41.52 41.04 13.13
N GLU A 62 42.09 42.23 13.25
CA GLU A 62 42.25 43.19 12.16
C GLU A 62 43.27 42.70 11.12
N ASN A 63 44.43 42.17 11.56
CA ASN A 63 45.48 41.67 10.66
C ASN A 63 45.12 40.33 9.99
N ASN A 64 44.22 39.54 10.56
CA ASN A 64 43.70 38.31 9.93
C ASN A 64 42.33 38.52 9.29
N LYS A 65 41.86 39.77 9.15
CA LYS A 65 40.67 40.04 8.35
C LYS A 65 41.04 39.71 6.91
N PRO A 66 40.34 38.79 6.23
CA PRO A 66 40.66 38.48 4.84
C PRO A 66 40.62 39.77 4.03
N GLU A 67 41.63 40.02 3.18
CA GLU A 67 41.55 41.11 2.20
C GLU A 67 40.24 40.92 1.39
N PRO A 68 39.45 41.98 1.16
CA PRO A 68 38.31 41.85 0.26
C PRO A 68 38.83 41.37 -1.11
N ALA A 69 38.15 40.38 -1.68
CA ALA A 69 38.56 39.78 -2.97
C ALA A 69 38.59 40.82 -4.11
N VAL A 70 37.86 41.92 -3.93
CA VAL A 70 37.75 43.02 -4.88
C VAL A 70 38.30 44.32 -4.26
N LYS A 71 39.22 44.97 -4.98
CA LYS A 71 40.02 46.08 -4.43
C LYS A 71 39.54 47.47 -4.91
N SER A 72 38.68 47.52 -5.92
CA SER A 72 38.14 48.76 -6.51
C SER A 72 36.81 48.53 -7.22
N TYR A 73 35.98 49.57 -7.34
CA TYR A 73 34.77 49.54 -8.20
C TYR A 73 35.09 49.23 -9.66
N SER A 74 36.30 49.56 -10.14
CA SER A 74 36.75 49.20 -11.50
C SER A 74 36.94 47.69 -11.69
N ASP A 75 37.36 46.96 -10.65
CA ASP A 75 37.50 45.51 -10.69
C ASP A 75 36.11 44.85 -10.75
N LEU A 76 35.15 45.34 -9.94
CA LEU A 76 33.74 44.94 -10.03
C LEU A 76 33.16 45.22 -11.42
N ASP A 77 33.45 46.39 -11.99
CA ASP A 77 32.93 46.80 -13.29
C ASP A 77 33.45 45.91 -14.43
N ASN A 78 34.72 45.48 -14.35
CA ASN A 78 35.31 44.52 -15.27
C ASN A 78 34.68 43.12 -15.13
N GLN A 79 34.46 42.65 -13.91
CA GLN A 79 33.81 41.35 -13.64
C GLN A 79 32.35 41.34 -14.11
N LEU A 80 31.61 42.43 -13.88
CA LEU A 80 30.23 42.59 -14.38
C LEU A 80 30.18 42.64 -15.91
N SER A 81 31.11 43.35 -16.54
CA SER A 81 31.20 43.40 -18.00
C SER A 81 31.47 42.02 -18.61
N HIS A 82 32.26 41.18 -17.95
CA HIS A 82 32.48 39.80 -18.40
C HIS A 82 31.20 38.94 -18.31
N LEU A 83 30.42 39.08 -17.24
CA LEU A 83 29.16 38.35 -17.07
C LEU A 83 28.05 38.83 -18.00
N GLU A 84 28.02 40.14 -18.30
CA GLU A 84 27.12 40.71 -19.30
C GLU A 84 27.40 40.21 -20.71
N GLN A 85 28.67 39.93 -21.03
CA GLN A 85 29.09 39.39 -22.33
C GLN A 85 28.82 37.89 -22.48
N GLN A 86 28.73 37.15 -21.37
CA GLN A 86 28.49 35.71 -21.34
C GLN A 86 27.27 35.32 -20.50
N PRO A 87 26.06 35.80 -20.85
CA PRO A 87 24.86 35.37 -20.15
C PRO A 87 24.61 33.87 -20.38
N PRO A 88 24.09 33.12 -19.39
CA PRO A 88 23.80 31.71 -19.56
C PRO A 88 22.68 31.61 -20.61
N GLN A 89 22.97 30.93 -21.72
CA GLN A 89 22.01 30.78 -22.79
C GLN A 89 20.94 29.76 -22.38
N LEU A 90 19.68 30.08 -22.70
CA LEU A 90 18.61 29.11 -22.70
C LEU A 90 18.73 28.29 -23.98
N GLU A 91 19.44 27.17 -23.92
CA GLU A 91 19.38 26.19 -25.01
C GLU A 91 18.03 25.48 -24.95
N GLN A 92 17.47 25.07 -26.09
CA GLN A 92 16.28 24.22 -26.13
C GLN A 92 16.61 22.89 -25.44
N ALA A 93 16.21 22.77 -24.17
CA ALA A 93 16.37 21.56 -23.39
C ALA A 93 15.12 20.69 -23.62
N HIS A 94 15.34 19.42 -23.98
CA HIS A 94 14.27 18.43 -24.13
C HIS A 94 14.40 17.28 -23.12
N HIS A 95 15.46 17.29 -22.29
CA HIS A 95 15.78 16.22 -21.34
C HIS A 95 16.04 16.77 -19.95
N LEU A 96 15.53 16.07 -18.92
CA LEU A 96 15.61 16.47 -17.51
C LEU A 96 17.04 16.77 -17.00
N PRO A 97 18.09 16.00 -17.37
CA PRO A 97 19.46 16.31 -16.96
C PRO A 97 19.94 17.68 -17.46
N THR A 98 19.60 18.04 -18.71
CA THR A 98 19.98 19.32 -19.31
C THR A 98 19.35 20.49 -18.57
N PHE A 99 18.09 20.36 -18.13
CA PHE A 99 17.44 21.37 -17.28
C PHE A 99 18.17 21.57 -15.94
N ASN A 100 18.63 20.48 -15.31
CA ASN A 100 19.36 20.55 -14.04
C ASN A 100 20.72 21.25 -14.20
N GLU A 101 21.46 20.93 -15.26
CA GLU A 101 22.74 21.56 -15.58
C GLU A 101 22.58 23.06 -15.85
N GLN A 102 21.60 23.44 -16.67
CA GLN A 102 21.30 24.85 -16.93
C GLN A 102 20.87 25.58 -15.66
N LEU A 103 20.03 24.97 -14.82
CA LEU A 103 19.59 25.56 -13.56
C LEU A 103 20.77 25.77 -12.61
N GLN A 104 21.73 24.85 -12.58
CA GLN A 104 22.96 25.00 -11.80
C GLN A 104 23.83 26.15 -12.31
N LYS A 105 23.93 26.35 -13.63
CA LYS A 105 24.64 27.51 -14.22
C LYS A 105 23.95 28.83 -13.83
N PHE A 106 22.62 28.90 -13.88
CA PHE A 106 21.86 30.07 -13.43
C PHE A 106 22.02 30.33 -11.93
N GLN A 107 21.96 29.30 -11.09
CA GLN A 107 22.18 29.42 -9.64
C GLN A 107 23.60 29.90 -9.31
N ALA A 108 24.62 29.40 -10.01
CA ALA A 108 25.99 29.85 -9.84
C ALA A 108 26.13 31.34 -10.19
N MET A 109 25.50 31.80 -11.27
CA MET A 109 25.50 33.21 -11.66
C MET A 109 24.71 34.09 -10.68
N GLU A 110 23.55 33.64 -10.19
CA GLU A 110 22.79 34.34 -9.14
C GLU A 110 23.62 34.49 -7.86
N SER A 111 24.39 33.46 -7.49
CA SER A 111 25.32 33.53 -6.35
C SER A 111 26.41 34.56 -6.58
N GLN A 112 27.05 34.56 -7.76
CA GLN A 112 28.08 35.53 -8.11
C GLN A 112 27.55 36.97 -8.06
N ILE A 113 26.34 37.22 -8.56
CA ILE A 113 25.69 38.53 -8.48
C ILE A 113 25.37 38.92 -7.03
N GLY A 114 24.94 37.95 -6.22
CA GLY A 114 24.74 38.15 -4.78
C GLY A 114 26.03 38.50 -4.04
N ASP A 115 27.16 37.94 -4.46
CA ASP A 115 28.48 38.25 -3.91
C ASP A 115 28.95 39.65 -4.35
N PHE A 116 28.78 40.04 -5.62
CA PHE A 116 29.06 41.44 -6.03
C PHE A 116 28.23 42.46 -5.27
N TYR A 117 26.96 42.15 -4.98
CA TYR A 117 26.11 43.04 -4.18
C TYR A 117 26.65 43.21 -2.75
N LYS A 118 27.21 42.15 -2.15
CA LYS A 118 27.89 42.25 -0.84
C LYS A 118 29.18 43.05 -0.96
N ASP A 119 29.99 42.79 -2.00
CA ASP A 119 31.26 43.48 -2.23
C ASP A 119 31.06 44.98 -2.43
N VAL A 120 30.00 45.41 -3.14
CA VAL A 120 29.60 46.82 -3.25
C VAL A 120 29.26 47.42 -1.89
N GLY A 121 28.50 46.70 -1.06
CA GLY A 121 28.17 47.15 0.30
C GLY A 121 29.40 47.25 1.21
N GLU A 122 30.35 46.32 1.08
CA GLU A 122 31.62 46.34 1.81
C GLU A 122 32.52 47.50 1.34
N LEU A 123 32.64 47.73 0.03
CA LEU A 123 33.40 48.85 -0.54
C LEU A 123 32.79 50.21 -0.18
N GLY A 124 31.46 50.33 -0.17
CA GLY A 124 30.75 51.52 0.30
C GLY A 124 30.97 51.77 1.79
N SER A 125 31.01 50.72 2.61
CA SER A 125 31.32 50.83 4.04
C SER A 125 32.77 51.24 4.31
N LEU A 126 33.73 50.78 3.49
CA LEU A 126 35.15 51.14 3.58
C LEU A 126 35.42 52.59 3.14
N GLN A 127 34.70 53.07 2.12
CA GLN A 127 34.74 54.48 1.71
C GLN A 127 34.09 55.40 2.75
N GLY A 128 32.96 55.00 3.35
CA GLY A 128 32.30 55.79 4.40
C GLY A 128 33.07 55.90 5.72
N VAL A 129 34.05 55.02 5.96
CA VAL A 129 34.93 55.05 7.14
C VAL A 129 36.21 55.88 6.89
N CYS A 130 36.53 56.21 5.62
CA CYS A 130 37.62 57.13 5.30
C CYS A 130 37.15 58.60 5.35
N LEU A 131 37.35 59.20 6.53
CA LEU A 131 37.49 60.63 6.85
C LEU A 131 36.21 61.43 7.18
N PRO A 132 36.23 62.07 8.37
CA PRO A 132 35.92 63.48 8.48
C PRO A 132 37.18 64.22 8.91
N GLN A 133 38.09 64.49 7.96
CA GLN A 133 38.97 65.65 8.02
C GLN A 133 39.71 65.83 6.70
N ARG A 134 39.25 66.84 5.96
CA ARG A 134 40.02 67.80 5.13
C ARG A 134 39.56 67.89 3.67
N GLY A 135 38.67 68.86 3.44
CA GLY A 135 38.42 69.49 2.14
C GLY A 135 37.54 68.66 1.19
N MET A 136 36.30 69.13 0.98
CA MET A 136 35.48 68.66 -0.15
C MET A 136 36.21 69.00 -1.45
N MET A 137 36.86 68.00 -2.03
CA MET A 137 37.38 68.02 -3.40
C MET A 137 36.48 67.16 -4.27
N ALA A 138 36.37 67.50 -5.56
CA ALA A 138 35.43 66.94 -6.52
C ALA A 138 35.46 65.41 -6.71
N GLY A 139 36.47 64.70 -6.20
CA GLY A 139 36.62 63.25 -6.34
C GLY A 139 35.62 62.39 -5.55
N ASP A 140 35.01 62.91 -4.48
CA ASP A 140 33.98 62.15 -3.73
C ASP A 140 32.65 62.01 -4.51
N ARG A 141 32.41 62.88 -5.51
CA ARG A 141 31.25 62.75 -6.40
C ARG A 141 31.44 61.63 -7.42
N GLU A 142 32.64 61.50 -7.99
CA GLU A 142 32.96 60.44 -8.97
C GLU A 142 32.89 59.04 -8.34
N GLY A 143 33.34 58.88 -7.09
CA GLY A 143 33.23 57.63 -6.35
C GLY A 143 31.78 57.18 -6.09
N GLY A 144 30.90 58.14 -5.73
CA GLY A 144 29.47 57.88 -5.55
C GLY A 144 28.74 57.60 -6.86
N GLU A 145 29.12 58.28 -7.95
CA GLU A 145 28.57 58.04 -9.29
C GLU A 145 28.96 56.66 -9.84
N HIS A 146 30.22 56.24 -9.66
CA HIS A 146 30.70 54.91 -10.08
C HIS A 146 30.05 53.79 -9.25
N SER A 147 29.90 53.98 -7.94
CA SER A 147 29.17 53.06 -7.07
C SER A 147 27.71 52.90 -7.53
N GLY A 148 27.01 54.01 -7.77
CA GLY A 148 25.62 53.98 -8.25
C GLY A 148 25.46 53.35 -9.65
N MET A 149 26.45 53.50 -10.55
CA MET A 149 26.45 52.84 -11.86
C MET A 149 26.60 51.32 -11.73
N VAL A 150 27.53 50.85 -10.90
CA VAL A 150 27.76 49.42 -10.63
C VAL A 150 26.53 48.79 -9.97
N GLU A 151 25.94 49.45 -8.96
CA GLU A 151 24.68 49.01 -8.33
C GLU A 151 23.52 48.91 -9.33
N THR A 152 23.36 49.93 -10.18
CA THR A 152 22.30 49.95 -11.19
C THR A 152 22.48 48.81 -12.20
N ARG A 153 23.71 48.50 -12.61
CA ARG A 153 24.01 47.37 -13.51
C ARG A 153 23.68 46.03 -12.86
N ILE A 154 24.09 45.82 -11.61
CA ILE A 154 23.76 44.62 -10.84
C ILE A 154 22.24 44.42 -10.79
N VAL A 155 21.49 45.47 -10.42
CA VAL A 155 20.01 45.39 -10.33
C VAL A 155 19.37 45.05 -11.69
N ARG A 156 19.88 45.61 -12.79
CA ARG A 156 19.38 45.32 -14.15
C ARG A 156 19.59 43.87 -14.58
N LEU A 157 20.59 43.18 -14.03
CA LEU A 157 20.88 41.77 -14.36
C LEU A 157 20.02 40.79 -13.56
N ILE A 158 19.54 41.18 -12.38
CA ILE A 158 18.77 40.30 -11.49
C ILE A 158 17.45 39.86 -12.13
N GLU A 159 16.65 40.78 -12.66
CA GLU A 159 15.30 40.44 -13.14
C GLU A 159 15.31 39.50 -14.37
N PRO A 160 16.14 39.73 -15.41
CA PRO A 160 16.25 38.78 -16.53
C PRO A 160 16.71 37.38 -16.12
N LEU A 161 17.59 37.27 -15.11
CA LEU A 161 18.05 35.95 -14.62
C LEU A 161 16.96 35.24 -13.83
N LYS A 162 16.26 35.95 -12.95
CA LYS A 162 15.10 35.42 -12.23
C LYS A 162 14.02 34.92 -13.20
N GLU A 163 13.73 35.71 -14.24
CA GLU A 163 12.73 35.34 -15.23
C GLU A 163 13.14 34.10 -16.03
N ARG A 164 14.38 34.04 -16.52
CA ARG A 164 14.91 32.85 -17.21
C ARG A 164 14.88 31.60 -16.31
N ARG A 165 15.19 31.75 -15.02
CA ARG A 165 15.11 30.68 -14.04
C ARG A 165 13.67 30.21 -13.82
N ARG A 166 12.69 31.12 -13.74
CA ARG A 166 11.26 30.78 -13.65
C ARG A 166 10.81 29.94 -14.85
N ILE A 167 11.15 30.38 -16.06
CA ILE A 167 10.85 29.66 -17.31
C ILE A 167 11.48 28.27 -17.29
N LEU A 168 12.76 28.18 -16.91
CA LEU A 168 13.47 26.89 -16.86
C LEU A 168 12.86 25.93 -15.83
N LEU A 169 12.47 26.43 -14.66
CA LEU A 169 11.79 25.63 -13.64
C LEU A 169 10.41 25.15 -14.12
N ALA A 170 9.64 26.02 -14.77
CA ALA A 170 8.34 25.66 -15.35
C ALA A 170 8.49 24.58 -16.44
N SER A 171 9.48 24.74 -17.33
CA SER A 171 9.78 23.75 -18.37
C SER A 171 10.24 22.42 -17.77
N LYS A 172 11.11 22.46 -16.75
CA LYS A 172 11.54 21.26 -16.02
C LYS A 172 10.34 20.52 -15.41
N GLU A 173 9.45 21.25 -14.73
CA GLU A 173 8.27 20.66 -14.09
C GLU A 173 7.32 20.03 -15.14
N MET A 174 7.12 20.70 -16.28
CA MET A 174 6.35 20.16 -17.41
C MET A 174 6.90 18.82 -17.90
N HIS A 175 8.20 18.72 -18.14
CA HIS A 175 8.82 17.46 -18.58
C HIS A 175 8.83 16.39 -17.49
N GLN A 176 8.99 16.77 -16.23
CA GLN A 176 8.89 15.82 -15.11
C GLN A 176 7.49 15.21 -15.03
N VAL A 177 6.44 16.04 -15.11
CA VAL A 177 5.05 15.56 -15.10
C VAL A 177 4.76 14.71 -16.33
N ALA A 178 5.30 15.06 -17.49
CA ALA A 178 5.15 14.22 -18.68
C ALA A 178 5.76 12.84 -18.51
N GLN A 179 6.96 12.75 -17.94
CA GLN A 179 7.59 11.47 -17.62
C GLN A 179 6.75 10.70 -16.58
N ASP A 180 6.27 11.37 -15.53
CA ASP A 180 5.40 10.74 -14.53
C ASP A 180 4.12 10.19 -15.18
N LEU A 181 3.53 10.90 -16.15
CA LEU A 181 2.38 10.43 -16.94
C LEU A 181 2.72 9.20 -17.79
N GLU A 182 3.87 9.19 -18.47
CA GLU A 182 4.34 8.03 -19.24
C GLU A 182 4.55 6.79 -18.35
N ASP A 183 5.13 6.97 -17.17
CA ASP A 183 5.31 5.90 -16.18
C ASP A 183 3.96 5.33 -15.72
N GLU A 184 2.96 6.18 -15.46
CA GLU A 184 1.60 5.71 -15.13
C GLU A 184 0.92 5.03 -16.32
N ILE A 185 1.08 5.53 -17.55
CA ILE A 185 0.55 4.87 -18.76
C ILE A 185 1.12 3.47 -18.88
N LEU A 186 2.44 3.32 -18.78
CA LEU A 186 3.11 2.03 -18.88
C LEU A 186 2.60 1.07 -17.80
N TRP A 187 2.53 1.55 -16.55
CA TRP A 187 2.01 0.75 -15.45
C TRP A 187 0.58 0.28 -15.71
N ILE A 188 -0.32 1.17 -16.16
CA ILE A 188 -1.70 0.82 -16.48
C ILE A 188 -1.76 -0.21 -17.62
N GLN A 189 -1.00 0.01 -18.68
CA GLN A 189 -0.96 -0.89 -19.84
C GLN A 189 -0.46 -2.29 -19.49
N GLU A 190 0.48 -2.43 -18.54
CA GLU A 190 0.92 -3.75 -18.05
C GLU A 190 -0.18 -4.48 -17.26
N ARG A 191 -1.06 -3.76 -16.57
CA ARG A 191 -2.12 -4.34 -15.72
C ARG A 191 -3.41 -4.60 -16.49
N LEU A 192 -3.65 -3.83 -17.56
CA LEU A 192 -4.88 -3.93 -18.35
C LEU A 192 -5.16 -5.35 -18.87
N PRO A 193 -4.20 -6.13 -19.41
CA PRO A 193 -4.44 -7.52 -19.81
C PRO A 193 -4.90 -8.43 -18.68
N LEU A 194 -4.50 -8.16 -17.44
CA LEU A 194 -4.91 -8.93 -16.27
C LEU A 194 -6.38 -8.66 -15.92
N ALA A 195 -6.83 -7.41 -16.09
CA ALA A 195 -8.21 -6.98 -15.89
C ALA A 195 -9.13 -7.46 -17.03
N SER A 196 -8.68 -7.35 -18.28
CA SER A 196 -9.48 -7.68 -19.47
C SER A 196 -9.49 -9.17 -19.83
N CYS A 197 -8.72 -9.99 -19.12
CA CYS A 197 -8.71 -11.44 -19.32
C CYS A 197 -10.15 -12.00 -19.21
N LYS A 198 -10.51 -12.92 -20.10
CA LYS A 198 -11.83 -13.58 -20.12
C LYS A 198 -11.78 -15.04 -19.67
N ASP A 199 -10.59 -15.52 -19.28
CA ASP A 199 -10.46 -16.82 -18.64
C ASP A 199 -10.84 -16.69 -17.16
N TYR A 200 -11.85 -17.45 -16.78
CA TYR A 200 -12.39 -17.52 -15.42
C TYR A 200 -12.09 -18.85 -14.73
N GLY A 201 -11.48 -19.82 -15.44
CA GLY A 201 -11.28 -21.19 -14.97
C GLY A 201 -12.45 -22.13 -15.31
N ASN A 202 -12.18 -23.43 -15.28
CA ASN A 202 -13.12 -24.51 -15.64
C ASN A 202 -13.48 -25.46 -14.49
N ASN A 203 -12.94 -25.21 -13.31
CA ASN A 203 -13.22 -25.97 -12.09
C ASN A 203 -13.08 -25.07 -10.86
N LEU A 204 -13.68 -25.48 -9.74
CA LEU A 204 -13.72 -24.68 -8.50
C LEU A 204 -12.35 -24.15 -8.06
N GLN A 205 -11.30 -24.96 -8.12
CA GLN A 205 -9.95 -24.55 -7.71
C GLN A 205 -9.37 -23.46 -8.63
N SER A 206 -9.50 -23.64 -9.95
CA SER A 206 -9.03 -22.66 -10.94
C SER A 206 -9.76 -21.31 -10.79
N VAL A 207 -11.09 -21.31 -10.63
CA VAL A 207 -11.87 -20.08 -10.44
C VAL A 207 -11.45 -19.37 -9.14
N GLN A 208 -11.29 -20.09 -8.03
CA GLN A 208 -10.79 -19.52 -6.77
C GLN A 208 -9.41 -18.89 -6.93
N GLN A 209 -8.53 -19.47 -7.74
CA GLN A 209 -7.22 -18.88 -8.03
C GLN A 209 -7.37 -17.57 -8.83
N HIS A 210 -8.25 -17.53 -9.83
CA HIS A 210 -8.50 -16.31 -10.61
C HIS A 210 -9.16 -15.20 -9.76
N VAL A 211 -10.07 -15.56 -8.85
CA VAL A 211 -10.64 -14.63 -7.85
C VAL A 211 -9.53 -14.02 -7.01
N LYS A 212 -8.62 -14.83 -6.45
CA LYS A 212 -7.48 -14.32 -5.66
C LYS A 212 -6.57 -13.39 -6.47
N LYS A 213 -6.29 -13.72 -7.73
CA LYS A 213 -5.50 -12.86 -8.63
C LYS A 213 -6.19 -11.52 -8.87
N ASN A 214 -7.49 -11.50 -9.14
CA ASN A 214 -8.26 -10.26 -9.34
C ASN A 214 -8.33 -9.41 -8.05
N GLN A 215 -8.49 -10.03 -6.88
CA GLN A 215 -8.41 -9.33 -5.59
C GLN A 215 -7.04 -8.69 -5.34
N THR A 216 -5.95 -9.34 -5.76
CA THR A 216 -4.62 -8.73 -5.70
C THR A 216 -4.53 -7.51 -6.60
N LEU A 217 -5.03 -7.59 -7.84
CA LEU A 217 -5.10 -6.44 -8.73
C LEU A 217 -5.93 -5.29 -8.14
N GLN A 218 -7.09 -5.57 -7.53
CA GLN A 218 -7.92 -4.55 -6.86
C GLN A 218 -7.16 -3.82 -5.74
N ARG A 219 -6.35 -4.55 -4.96
CA ARG A 219 -5.50 -3.94 -3.91
C ARG A 219 -4.40 -3.07 -4.52
N GLU A 220 -3.77 -3.52 -5.60
CA GLU A 220 -2.80 -2.72 -6.34
C GLU A 220 -3.42 -1.41 -6.86
N LEU A 221 -4.61 -1.46 -7.46
CA LEU A 221 -5.33 -0.26 -7.92
C LEU A 221 -5.65 0.70 -6.77
N THR A 222 -6.12 0.16 -5.64
CA THR A 222 -6.42 0.96 -4.45
C THR A 222 -5.16 1.68 -3.94
N GLY A 223 -4.03 0.97 -3.90
CA GLY A 223 -2.75 1.55 -3.49
C GLY A 223 -2.17 2.56 -4.49
N ARG A 224 -2.43 2.37 -5.79
CA ARG A 224 -1.92 3.26 -6.86
C ARG A 224 -2.76 4.52 -7.05
N ARG A 225 -4.02 4.52 -6.64
CA ARG A 225 -4.98 5.63 -6.80
C ARG A 225 -4.40 7.00 -6.43
N ALA A 226 -3.85 7.14 -5.23
CA ALA A 226 -3.35 8.42 -4.73
C ALA A 226 -2.21 8.99 -5.61
N ARG A 227 -1.36 8.11 -6.15
CA ARG A 227 -0.27 8.51 -7.05
C ARG A 227 -0.81 8.99 -8.40
N VAL A 228 -1.77 8.27 -8.98
CA VAL A 228 -2.39 8.66 -10.25
C VAL A 228 -3.10 10.00 -10.11
N GLU A 229 -3.85 10.19 -9.02
CA GLU A 229 -4.53 11.46 -8.71
C GLU A 229 -3.52 12.61 -8.54
N GLU A 230 -2.43 12.41 -7.78
CA GLU A 230 -1.35 13.40 -7.62
C GLU A 230 -0.73 13.84 -8.96
N VAL A 231 -0.38 12.88 -9.83
CA VAL A 231 0.22 13.17 -11.15
C VAL A 231 -0.77 13.89 -12.04
N LEU A 232 -2.06 13.49 -12.03
CA LEU A 232 -3.11 14.15 -12.79
C LEU A 232 -3.39 15.58 -12.30
N ASP A 233 -3.34 15.82 -10.99
CA ASP A 233 -3.51 17.16 -10.41
C ASP A 233 -2.37 18.09 -10.85
N ARG A 234 -1.12 17.63 -10.76
CA ARG A 234 0.06 18.37 -11.26
C ARG A 234 -0.05 18.64 -12.76
N ALA A 235 -0.44 17.65 -13.55
CA ALA A 235 -0.67 17.82 -14.98
C ALA A 235 -1.81 18.79 -15.27
N GLY A 236 -2.87 18.82 -14.46
CA GLY A 236 -3.98 19.76 -14.58
C GLY A 236 -3.55 21.21 -14.37
N ILE A 237 -2.67 21.48 -13.40
CA ILE A 237 -2.08 22.81 -13.18
C ILE A 237 -1.32 23.26 -14.43
N ILE A 238 -0.47 22.40 -15.00
CA ILE A 238 0.34 22.73 -16.18
C ILE A 238 -0.53 22.88 -17.44
N ALA A 239 -1.50 22.00 -17.63
CA ALA A 239 -2.41 22.00 -18.78
C ALA A 239 -3.37 23.21 -18.80
N SER A 240 -3.52 23.92 -17.67
CA SER A 240 -4.31 25.16 -17.59
C SER A 240 -3.67 26.33 -18.35
N LEU A 241 -2.36 26.24 -18.64
CA LEU A 241 -1.66 27.21 -19.47
C LEU A 241 -2.17 27.12 -20.93
N ARG A 242 -2.39 28.27 -21.56
CA ARG A 242 -2.84 28.37 -22.96
C ARG A 242 -1.65 28.54 -23.90
N THR A 243 -0.72 27.61 -23.84
CA THR A 243 0.49 27.62 -24.67
C THR A 243 0.63 26.27 -25.40
N PRO A 244 1.09 26.26 -26.67
CA PRO A 244 1.19 25.03 -27.45
C PRO A 244 2.17 24.01 -26.85
N GLU A 245 3.15 24.47 -26.07
CA GLU A 245 4.15 23.63 -25.42
C GLU A 245 3.53 22.67 -24.39
N VAL A 246 2.37 22.95 -23.80
CA VAL A 246 1.75 22.07 -22.80
C VAL A 246 0.75 21.06 -23.37
N GLU A 247 0.51 21.06 -24.69
CA GLU A 247 -0.48 20.18 -25.31
C GLU A 247 -0.17 18.69 -25.10
N PHE A 248 1.10 18.28 -25.17
CA PHE A 248 1.47 16.89 -24.94
C PHE A 248 1.21 16.44 -23.49
N VAL A 249 1.34 17.33 -22.50
CA VAL A 249 0.96 17.05 -21.10
C VAL A 249 -0.56 16.93 -20.98
N ARG A 250 -1.32 17.76 -21.69
CA ARG A 250 -2.78 17.70 -21.72
C ARG A 250 -3.28 16.38 -22.32
N GLU A 251 -2.70 15.98 -23.45
CA GLU A 251 -2.98 14.70 -24.11
C GLU A 251 -2.60 13.52 -23.22
N GLY A 252 -1.39 13.51 -22.66
CA GLY A 252 -0.93 12.46 -21.74
C GLY A 252 -1.83 12.32 -20.51
N ALA A 253 -2.23 13.43 -19.88
CA ALA A 253 -3.17 13.41 -18.76
C ALA A 253 -4.56 12.91 -19.17
N GLY A 254 -5.03 13.24 -20.37
CA GLY A 254 -6.25 12.69 -20.95
C GLY A 254 -6.17 11.17 -21.12
N HIS A 255 -5.05 10.69 -21.65
CA HIS A 255 -4.81 9.27 -21.87
C HIS A 255 -4.72 8.48 -20.56
N VAL A 256 -4.00 8.99 -19.55
CA VAL A 256 -3.96 8.39 -18.20
C VAL A 256 -5.36 8.29 -17.60
N ARG A 257 -6.16 9.37 -17.65
CA ARG A 257 -7.55 9.36 -17.14
C ARG A 257 -8.39 8.26 -17.80
N GLN A 258 -8.38 8.21 -19.13
CA GLN A 258 -9.14 7.23 -19.89
C GLN A 258 -8.69 5.79 -19.59
N LEU A 259 -7.39 5.53 -19.64
CA LEU A 259 -6.86 4.19 -19.36
C LEU A 259 -7.11 3.75 -17.92
N TRP A 260 -7.01 4.67 -16.96
CA TRP A 260 -7.29 4.40 -15.56
C TRP A 260 -8.76 4.04 -15.34
N GLU A 261 -9.69 4.79 -15.92
CA GLU A 261 -11.12 4.49 -15.89
C GLU A 261 -11.42 3.12 -16.52
N VAL A 262 -10.85 2.83 -17.69
CA VAL A 262 -11.01 1.52 -18.35
C VAL A 262 -10.46 0.39 -17.48
N LEU A 263 -9.28 0.56 -16.87
CA LEU A 263 -8.68 -0.44 -15.98
C LEU A 263 -9.56 -0.72 -14.76
N GLN A 264 -10.14 0.33 -14.15
CA GLN A 264 -11.07 0.19 -13.04
C GLN A 264 -12.34 -0.56 -13.47
N LEU A 265 -12.97 -0.12 -14.56
CA LEU A 265 -14.19 -0.73 -15.07
C LEU A 265 -13.99 -2.21 -15.45
N GLU A 266 -12.91 -2.54 -16.16
CA GLU A 266 -12.59 -3.92 -16.52
C GLU A 266 -12.30 -4.78 -15.29
N THR A 267 -11.64 -4.22 -14.27
CA THR A 267 -11.36 -4.95 -13.02
C THR A 267 -12.65 -5.25 -12.25
N GLU A 268 -13.58 -4.29 -12.17
CA GLU A 268 -14.90 -4.45 -11.55
C GLU A 268 -15.76 -5.44 -12.32
N ARG A 269 -15.84 -5.29 -13.65
CA ARG A 269 -16.54 -6.23 -14.54
C ARG A 269 -16.02 -7.65 -14.37
N ARG A 270 -14.69 -7.82 -14.31
CA ARG A 270 -14.06 -9.12 -14.08
C ARG A 270 -14.37 -9.67 -12.69
N SER A 271 -14.47 -8.83 -11.65
CA SER A 271 -14.89 -9.25 -10.31
C SER A 271 -16.30 -9.84 -10.30
N VAL A 272 -17.27 -9.18 -10.95
CA VAL A 272 -18.67 -9.66 -11.05
C VAL A 272 -18.73 -11.00 -11.80
N LEU A 273 -18.03 -11.14 -12.92
CA LEU A 273 -18.03 -12.37 -13.70
C LEU A 273 -17.32 -13.53 -13.00
N LEU A 274 -16.24 -13.25 -12.26
CA LEU A 274 -15.57 -14.25 -11.44
C LEU A 274 -16.45 -14.73 -10.28
N ASP A 275 -17.24 -13.85 -9.68
CA ASP A 275 -18.19 -14.22 -8.63
C ASP A 275 -19.30 -15.13 -9.18
N ALA A 276 -19.88 -14.79 -10.33
CA ALA A 276 -20.83 -15.65 -11.03
C ALA A 276 -20.20 -17.04 -11.36
N ALA A 277 -19.02 -17.06 -11.98
CA ALA A 277 -18.32 -18.31 -12.27
C ALA A 277 -18.03 -19.13 -11.00
N LEU A 278 -17.68 -18.48 -9.89
CA LEU A 278 -17.42 -19.16 -8.62
C LEU A 278 -18.69 -19.82 -8.07
N GLN A 279 -19.81 -19.08 -8.08
CA GLN A 279 -21.10 -19.59 -7.63
C GLN A 279 -21.58 -20.79 -8.47
N ALA A 280 -21.42 -20.72 -9.79
CA ALA A 280 -21.74 -21.83 -10.70
C ALA A 280 -20.88 -23.06 -10.40
N GLN A 281 -19.57 -22.90 -10.27
CA GLN A 281 -18.66 -24.01 -9.99
C GLN A 281 -18.86 -24.62 -8.60
N GLN A 282 -19.26 -23.83 -7.61
CA GLN A 282 -19.69 -24.35 -6.30
C GLN A 282 -20.93 -25.21 -6.45
N TYR A 283 -21.95 -24.72 -7.17
CA TYR A 283 -23.17 -25.48 -7.44
C TYR A 283 -22.86 -26.80 -8.16
N TYR A 284 -22.11 -26.77 -9.26
CA TYR A 284 -21.78 -28.00 -10.01
C TYR A 284 -20.93 -28.97 -9.19
N SER A 285 -20.04 -28.49 -8.34
CA SER A 285 -19.26 -29.35 -7.45
C SER A 285 -20.14 -30.06 -6.42
N GLU A 286 -21.15 -29.40 -5.84
CA GLU A 286 -22.09 -30.04 -4.92
C GLU A 286 -23.06 -30.97 -5.66
N ALA A 287 -23.55 -30.54 -6.82
CA ALA A 287 -24.38 -31.34 -7.72
C ALA A 287 -23.69 -32.66 -8.11
N ALA A 288 -22.40 -32.63 -8.44
CA ALA A 288 -21.63 -33.83 -8.78
C ALA A 288 -21.50 -34.80 -7.59
N LYS A 289 -21.34 -34.29 -6.36
CA LYS A 289 -21.31 -35.14 -5.15
C LYS A 289 -22.66 -35.82 -4.93
N VAL A 290 -23.75 -35.05 -5.06
CA VAL A 290 -25.13 -35.57 -4.97
C VAL A 290 -25.39 -36.63 -6.03
N GLU A 291 -25.06 -36.34 -7.29
CA GLU A 291 -25.24 -37.28 -8.40
C GLU A 291 -24.43 -38.57 -8.23
N SER A 292 -23.18 -38.47 -7.77
CA SER A 292 -22.34 -39.62 -7.45
C SER A 292 -22.96 -40.47 -6.34
N TRP A 293 -23.49 -39.84 -5.29
CA TRP A 293 -24.13 -40.54 -4.19
C TRP A 293 -25.41 -41.25 -4.67
N LEU A 294 -26.29 -40.56 -5.39
CA LEU A 294 -27.53 -41.13 -5.93
C LEU A 294 -27.25 -42.32 -6.86
N SER A 295 -26.25 -42.17 -7.73
CA SER A 295 -25.83 -43.23 -8.65
C SER A 295 -25.26 -44.44 -7.91
N GLY A 296 -24.48 -44.22 -6.85
CA GLY A 296 -23.97 -45.27 -5.98
C GLY A 296 -25.09 -46.06 -5.29
N GLN A 297 -26.07 -45.37 -4.71
CA GLN A 297 -27.22 -46.00 -4.07
C GLN A 297 -28.09 -46.77 -5.07
N LYS A 298 -28.29 -46.20 -6.26
CA LYS A 298 -29.02 -46.87 -7.34
C LYS A 298 -28.33 -48.16 -7.78
N LEU A 299 -27.01 -48.14 -7.94
CA LEU A 299 -26.23 -49.33 -8.30
C LEU A 299 -26.36 -50.42 -7.22
N HIS A 300 -26.29 -50.05 -5.95
CA HIS A 300 -26.49 -50.96 -4.82
C HIS A 300 -27.89 -51.61 -4.81
N LEU A 301 -28.93 -50.86 -5.20
CA LEU A 301 -30.28 -51.42 -5.30
C LEU A 301 -30.46 -52.42 -6.44
N VAL A 302 -29.70 -52.25 -7.54
CA VAL A 302 -29.74 -53.16 -8.70
C VAL A 302 -29.11 -54.53 -8.38
N SER A 303 -28.16 -54.62 -7.44
CA SER A 303 -27.74 -55.93 -6.92
C SER A 303 -28.87 -56.53 -6.07
N GLU A 304 -29.73 -57.32 -6.73
CA GLU A 304 -30.85 -58.05 -6.11
C GLU A 304 -30.33 -59.25 -5.29
N GLU A 305 -29.90 -59.02 -4.05
CA GLU A 305 -29.80 -60.10 -3.07
C GLU A 305 -31.21 -60.55 -2.66
N LYS A 306 -31.49 -61.86 -2.77
CA LYS A 306 -32.76 -62.47 -2.40
C LYS A 306 -32.56 -63.36 -1.17
N GLY A 307 -33.49 -63.29 -0.23
CA GLY A 307 -33.49 -64.22 0.91
C GLY A 307 -33.77 -65.63 0.45
N THR A 308 -33.22 -66.62 1.14
CA THR A 308 -33.45 -68.06 0.87
C THR A 308 -34.41 -68.69 1.88
N ASP A 309 -34.66 -68.03 3.00
CA ASP A 309 -35.54 -68.45 4.09
C ASP A 309 -36.15 -67.23 4.82
N GLU A 310 -37.02 -67.48 5.80
CA GLU A 310 -37.67 -66.45 6.64
C GLU A 310 -36.62 -65.53 7.30
N SER A 311 -35.60 -66.12 7.91
CA SER A 311 -34.57 -65.41 8.69
C SER A 311 -33.70 -64.50 7.83
N SER A 312 -33.18 -64.99 6.71
CA SER A 312 -32.37 -64.22 5.75
C SER A 312 -33.20 -63.12 5.09
N THR A 313 -34.46 -63.38 4.75
CA THR A 313 -35.36 -62.36 4.19
C THR A 313 -35.64 -61.25 5.20
N LEU A 314 -35.87 -61.60 6.47
CA LEU A 314 -36.04 -60.62 7.55
C LEU A 314 -34.78 -59.77 7.78
N GLN A 315 -33.60 -60.38 7.68
CA GLN A 315 -32.32 -59.64 7.76
C GLN A 315 -32.17 -58.65 6.60
N LEU A 316 -32.45 -59.08 5.36
CA LEU A 316 -32.43 -58.21 4.19
C LEU A 316 -33.45 -57.08 4.30
N LEU A 317 -34.67 -57.35 4.80
CA LEU A 317 -35.70 -56.34 5.02
C LEU A 317 -35.24 -55.30 6.06
N LYS A 318 -34.66 -55.73 7.19
CA LYS A 318 -34.10 -54.80 8.19
C LYS A 318 -33.00 -53.92 7.62
N ALA A 319 -32.08 -54.50 6.84
CA ALA A 319 -31.03 -53.73 6.16
C ALA A 319 -31.63 -52.73 5.14
N HIS A 320 -32.67 -53.13 4.43
CA HIS A 320 -33.36 -52.28 3.46
C HIS A 320 -34.11 -51.10 4.10
N LEU A 321 -34.76 -51.30 5.26
CA LEU A 321 -35.39 -50.20 6.01
C LEU A 321 -34.36 -49.17 6.50
N ALA A 322 -33.14 -49.60 6.87
CA ALA A 322 -32.06 -48.68 7.21
C ALA A 322 -31.58 -47.88 5.98
N LEU A 323 -31.52 -48.52 4.80
CA LEU A 323 -31.24 -47.86 3.54
C LEU A 323 -32.33 -46.84 3.17
N GLU A 324 -33.60 -47.20 3.31
CA GLU A 324 -34.74 -46.30 3.08
C GLU A 324 -34.63 -45.04 3.96
N GLN A 325 -34.37 -45.21 5.25
CA GLN A 325 -34.15 -44.09 6.16
C GLN A 325 -32.99 -43.19 5.70
N THR A 326 -31.91 -43.79 5.20
CA THR A 326 -30.74 -43.06 4.68
C THR A 326 -31.08 -42.26 3.41
N VAL A 327 -31.95 -42.81 2.55
CA VAL A 327 -32.45 -42.10 1.36
C VAL A 327 -33.43 -40.98 1.72
N GLU A 328 -34.25 -41.18 2.75
CA GLU A 328 -35.19 -40.17 3.23
C GLU A 328 -34.47 -38.97 3.83
N THR A 329 -33.46 -39.18 4.69
CA THR A 329 -32.69 -38.08 5.27
C THR A 329 -31.88 -37.31 4.23
N TYR A 330 -31.50 -37.95 3.12
CA TYR A 330 -30.80 -37.28 2.02
C TYR A 330 -31.67 -36.25 1.28
N ALA A 331 -33.00 -36.24 1.49
CA ALA A 331 -33.89 -35.20 0.99
C ALA A 331 -33.43 -33.80 1.38
N GLU A 332 -32.87 -33.64 2.58
CA GLU A 332 -32.36 -32.36 3.07
C GLU A 332 -31.21 -31.84 2.20
N THR A 333 -30.28 -32.74 1.81
CA THR A 333 -29.15 -32.40 0.94
C THR A 333 -29.62 -31.97 -0.45
N VAL A 334 -30.55 -32.71 -1.04
CA VAL A 334 -31.16 -32.34 -2.34
C VAL A 334 -31.93 -31.03 -2.23
N GLY A 335 -32.63 -30.82 -1.11
CA GLY A 335 -33.34 -29.58 -0.81
C GLY A 335 -32.41 -28.37 -0.69
N MET A 336 -31.27 -28.50 -0.03
CA MET A 336 -30.25 -27.44 0.05
C MET A 336 -29.70 -27.08 -1.34
N LEU A 337 -29.45 -28.09 -2.18
CA LEU A 337 -28.99 -27.87 -3.56
C LEU A 337 -30.05 -27.15 -4.40
N SER A 338 -31.33 -27.53 -4.24
CA SER A 338 -32.47 -26.87 -4.89
C SER A 338 -32.62 -25.42 -4.45
N GLN A 339 -32.47 -25.12 -3.15
CA GLN A 339 -32.45 -23.74 -2.64
C GLN A 339 -31.29 -22.93 -3.21
N GLN A 340 -30.10 -23.53 -3.37
CA GLN A 340 -28.96 -22.88 -4.02
C GLN A 340 -29.28 -22.56 -5.49
N CYS A 341 -29.86 -23.51 -6.24
CA CYS A 341 -30.34 -23.29 -7.60
C CYS A 341 -31.33 -22.12 -7.67
N GLN A 342 -32.35 -22.09 -6.81
CA GLN A 342 -33.34 -21.01 -6.77
C GLN A 342 -32.72 -19.64 -6.51
N ARG A 343 -31.79 -19.54 -5.53
CA ARG A 343 -31.07 -18.28 -5.28
C ARG A 343 -30.30 -17.79 -6.51
N LEU A 344 -29.64 -18.69 -7.24
CA LEU A 344 -28.92 -18.32 -8.47
C LEU A 344 -29.88 -17.85 -9.57
N LEU A 345 -31.08 -18.40 -9.65
CA LEU A 345 -32.12 -17.94 -10.58
C LEU A 345 -32.65 -16.55 -10.19
N GLU A 346 -32.93 -16.32 -8.91
CA GLU A 346 -33.42 -15.02 -8.40
C GLU A 346 -32.41 -13.89 -8.65
N LEU A 347 -31.11 -14.20 -8.58
CA LEU A 347 -30.03 -13.28 -8.89
C LEU A 347 -29.81 -13.07 -10.40
N GLY A 348 -30.55 -13.76 -11.27
CA GLY A 348 -30.41 -13.65 -12.72
C GLY A 348 -29.07 -14.18 -13.24
N HIS A 349 -28.57 -15.27 -12.66
CA HIS A 349 -27.26 -15.82 -12.98
C HIS A 349 -27.13 -16.17 -14.49
N PRO A 350 -25.99 -15.89 -15.16
CA PRO A 350 -25.84 -16.14 -16.60
C PRO A 350 -26.07 -17.60 -17.03
N GLU A 351 -25.74 -18.55 -16.15
CA GLU A 351 -25.92 -20.00 -16.37
C GLU A 351 -27.25 -20.56 -15.82
N SER A 352 -28.22 -19.70 -15.50
CA SER A 352 -29.50 -20.10 -14.91
C SER A 352 -30.20 -21.27 -15.62
N GLU A 353 -30.19 -21.30 -16.96
CA GLU A 353 -30.79 -22.38 -17.74
C GLU A 353 -30.08 -23.73 -17.52
N GLN A 354 -28.75 -23.73 -17.49
CA GLN A 354 -27.93 -24.94 -17.32
C GLN A 354 -28.04 -25.47 -15.89
N ILE A 355 -27.98 -24.57 -14.91
CA ILE A 355 -28.17 -24.90 -13.49
C ILE A 355 -29.56 -25.52 -13.28
N THR A 356 -30.61 -24.95 -13.86
CA THR A 356 -31.98 -25.50 -13.76
C THR A 356 -32.09 -26.89 -14.39
N LYS A 357 -31.47 -27.10 -15.56
CA LYS A 357 -31.43 -28.42 -16.21
C LYS A 357 -30.74 -29.43 -15.31
N GLN A 358 -29.59 -29.09 -14.73
CA GLN A 358 -28.86 -29.96 -13.82
C GLN A 358 -29.67 -30.27 -12.55
N GLN A 359 -30.34 -29.28 -11.96
CA GLN A 359 -31.22 -29.50 -10.81
C GLN A 359 -32.35 -30.47 -11.16
N SER A 360 -33.01 -30.28 -12.30
CA SER A 360 -34.09 -31.15 -12.74
C SER A 360 -33.63 -32.60 -12.98
N HIS A 361 -32.39 -32.79 -13.40
CA HIS A 361 -31.79 -34.11 -13.54
C HIS A 361 -31.58 -34.79 -12.19
N ILE A 362 -31.02 -34.06 -11.21
CA ILE A 362 -30.84 -34.54 -9.84
C ILE A 362 -32.19 -34.88 -9.19
N ASP A 363 -33.19 -34.04 -9.35
CA ASP A 363 -34.52 -34.27 -8.79
C ASP A 363 -35.14 -35.57 -9.37
N ARG A 364 -34.99 -35.82 -10.68
CA ARG A 364 -35.43 -37.07 -11.31
C ARG A 364 -34.66 -38.29 -10.81
N LEU A 365 -33.34 -38.16 -10.63
CA LEU A 365 -32.52 -39.24 -10.07
C LEU A 365 -32.97 -39.59 -8.64
N TYR A 366 -33.27 -38.59 -7.82
CA TYR A 366 -33.74 -38.78 -6.45
C TYR A 366 -35.12 -39.46 -6.40
N VAL A 367 -36.07 -38.99 -7.21
CA VAL A 367 -37.41 -39.62 -7.32
C VAL A 367 -37.28 -41.07 -7.80
N SER A 368 -36.49 -41.32 -8.86
CA SER A 368 -36.24 -42.68 -9.36
C SER A 368 -35.60 -43.58 -8.29
N LEU A 369 -34.72 -43.05 -7.45
CA LEU A 369 -34.11 -43.81 -6.37
C LEU A 369 -35.15 -44.18 -5.31
N LYS A 370 -36.00 -43.23 -4.88
CA LYS A 370 -37.10 -43.49 -3.95
C LYS A 370 -38.05 -44.58 -4.46
N ASP A 371 -38.44 -44.52 -5.73
CA ASP A 371 -39.32 -45.53 -6.33
C ASP A 371 -38.68 -46.93 -6.31
N MET A 372 -37.37 -47.03 -6.57
CA MET A 372 -36.64 -48.30 -6.50
C MET A 372 -36.53 -48.84 -5.07
N VAL A 373 -36.31 -47.95 -4.09
CA VAL A 373 -36.30 -48.32 -2.67
C VAL A 373 -37.66 -48.89 -2.27
N GLU A 374 -38.75 -48.19 -2.59
CA GLU A 374 -40.10 -48.63 -2.23
C GLU A 374 -40.45 -49.96 -2.91
N HIS A 375 -40.18 -50.10 -4.21
CA HIS A 375 -40.45 -51.34 -4.93
C HIS A 375 -39.69 -52.55 -4.33
N ARG A 376 -38.40 -52.37 -3.97
CA ARG A 376 -37.61 -53.44 -3.34
C ARG A 376 -38.13 -53.79 -1.95
N LYS A 377 -38.59 -52.80 -1.17
CA LYS A 377 -39.21 -53.01 0.14
C LYS A 377 -40.45 -53.88 0.01
N THR A 378 -41.39 -53.52 -0.88
CA THR A 378 -42.62 -54.30 -1.11
C THR A 378 -42.29 -55.74 -1.50
N LYS A 379 -41.29 -55.96 -2.36
CA LYS A 379 -40.87 -57.31 -2.78
C LYS A 379 -40.29 -58.14 -1.63
N LEU A 380 -39.46 -57.53 -0.77
CA LEU A 380 -38.90 -58.20 0.41
C LEU A 380 -39.98 -58.51 1.46
N GLU A 381 -40.92 -57.59 1.68
CA GLU A 381 -42.07 -57.81 2.57
C GLU A 381 -42.92 -58.97 2.06
N GLN A 382 -43.29 -58.98 0.77
CA GLN A 382 -44.04 -60.09 0.16
C GLN A 382 -43.33 -61.43 0.31
N GLN A 383 -42.01 -61.45 0.08
CA GLN A 383 -41.21 -62.67 0.24
C GLN A 383 -41.17 -63.14 1.70
N TYR A 384 -41.04 -62.21 2.64
CA TYR A 384 -41.07 -62.51 4.07
C TYR A 384 -42.42 -63.10 4.49
N TRP A 385 -43.53 -62.48 4.07
CA TRP A 385 -44.88 -62.98 4.35
C TRP A 385 -45.12 -64.37 3.77
N LEU A 386 -44.58 -64.67 2.58
CA LEU A 386 -44.68 -66.00 1.98
C LEU A 386 -43.96 -67.06 2.82
N TYR A 387 -42.76 -66.78 3.32
CA TYR A 387 -42.06 -67.71 4.21
C TYR A 387 -42.79 -67.91 5.53
N GLN A 388 -43.33 -66.83 6.12
CA GLN A 388 -44.12 -66.90 7.34
C GLN A 388 -45.37 -67.78 7.17
N LEU A 389 -46.11 -67.58 6.08
CA LEU A 389 -47.29 -68.38 5.76
C LEU A 389 -46.94 -69.85 5.54
N ASN A 390 -45.88 -70.15 4.77
CA ASN A 390 -45.46 -71.54 4.54
C ASN A 390 -45.14 -72.26 5.85
N LYS A 391 -44.44 -71.58 6.78
CA LYS A 391 -44.16 -72.13 8.10
C LYS A 391 -45.43 -72.37 8.91
N GLU A 392 -46.37 -71.44 8.92
CA GLU A 392 -47.67 -71.60 9.61
C GLU A 392 -48.48 -72.77 9.02
N VAL A 393 -48.43 -72.94 7.70
CA VAL A 393 -49.05 -74.09 7.00
C VAL A 393 -48.36 -75.40 7.39
N GLU A 394 -47.02 -75.46 7.37
CA GLU A 394 -46.25 -76.65 7.78
C GLU A 394 -46.52 -77.03 9.25
N GLU A 395 -46.62 -76.05 10.14
CA GLU A 395 -46.99 -76.26 11.56
C GLU A 395 -48.43 -76.79 11.70
N LEU A 396 -49.37 -76.24 10.93
CA LEU A 396 -50.76 -76.69 10.93
C LEU A 396 -50.90 -78.10 10.36
N GLU A 397 -50.24 -78.41 9.23
CA GLU A 397 -50.22 -79.74 8.62
C GLU A 397 -49.66 -80.76 9.61
N LYS A 398 -48.55 -80.44 10.27
CA LYS A 398 -47.97 -81.29 11.32
C LYS A 398 -48.97 -81.53 12.45
N TRP A 399 -49.62 -80.48 12.97
CA TRP A 399 -50.63 -80.61 14.01
C TRP A 399 -51.82 -81.48 13.58
N ILE A 400 -52.29 -81.33 12.34
CA ILE A 400 -53.37 -82.16 11.77
C ILE A 400 -52.91 -83.63 11.74
N THR A 401 -51.73 -83.93 11.20
CA THR A 401 -51.24 -85.32 11.12
C THR A 401 -51.07 -85.96 12.51
N GLU A 402 -50.61 -85.20 13.51
CA GLU A 402 -50.53 -85.65 14.91
C GLU A 402 -51.92 -85.95 15.47
N ARG A 403 -52.92 -85.10 15.21
CA ARG A 403 -54.32 -85.30 15.66
C ARG A 403 -55.00 -86.47 14.96
N GLU A 404 -54.79 -86.63 13.65
CA GLU A 404 -55.28 -87.77 12.88
C GLU A 404 -54.68 -89.09 13.38
N ALA A 405 -53.40 -89.11 13.72
CA ALA A 405 -52.75 -90.28 14.30
C ALA A 405 -53.34 -90.65 15.67
N VAL A 406 -53.60 -89.66 16.54
CA VAL A 406 -54.27 -89.88 17.84
C VAL A 406 -55.70 -90.40 17.64
N ALA A 407 -56.48 -89.78 16.76
CA ALA A 407 -57.87 -90.17 16.50
C ALA A 407 -58.00 -91.56 15.83
N SER A 408 -57.01 -91.96 15.06
CA SER A 408 -56.95 -93.28 14.41
C SER A 408 -56.41 -94.37 15.34
N SER A 409 -55.89 -94.00 16.51
CA SER A 409 -55.39 -94.97 17.48
C SER A 409 -56.57 -95.70 18.13
N THR A 410 -56.56 -97.04 18.07
CA THR A 410 -57.59 -97.91 18.67
C THR A 410 -57.38 -98.14 20.18
N GLU A 411 -56.49 -97.39 20.82
CA GLU A 411 -56.32 -97.40 22.26
C GLU A 411 -57.48 -96.63 22.90
N LEU A 412 -58.54 -97.37 23.21
CA LEU A 412 -59.59 -96.90 24.13
C LEU A 412 -58.92 -96.67 25.50
N GLY A 413 -58.75 -95.41 25.87
CA GLY A 413 -58.39 -95.01 27.24
C GLY A 413 -59.26 -95.77 28.25
N GLN A 414 -58.64 -96.25 29.33
CA GLN A 414 -59.32 -97.10 30.30
C GLN A 414 -60.32 -96.35 31.19
N ASP A 415 -60.32 -95.01 31.17
CA ASP A 415 -61.25 -94.18 31.94
C ASP A 415 -61.72 -92.92 31.17
N LEU A 416 -62.91 -92.45 31.54
CA LEU A 416 -63.65 -91.35 30.88
C LEU A 416 -63.00 -89.96 31.00
N GLU A 417 -61.89 -89.83 31.74
CA GLU A 417 -61.21 -88.55 31.98
C GLU A 417 -60.19 -88.18 30.88
N ASP A 418 -59.83 -89.12 30.00
CA ASP A 418 -58.83 -88.89 28.92
C ASP A 418 -59.44 -88.38 27.60
N VAL A 419 -60.76 -88.15 27.56
CA VAL A 419 -61.47 -87.63 26.38
C VAL A 419 -61.92 -86.18 26.62
N THR A 420 -60.99 -85.24 26.53
CA THR A 420 -61.29 -83.79 26.31
C THR A 420 -60.31 -83.18 25.33
#